data_AF-A0A1H0GAR4-F1
#
_entry.id   AF-A0A1H0GAR4-F1
#
_cell.length_a   1.000
_cell.length_b   1.000
_cell.length_c   1.000
_cell.angle_alpha   90.00
_cell.angle_beta   90.00
_cell.angle_gamma   90.00
#
_symmetry.space_group_name_H-M   'P 1'
#
loop_
_entity.id
_entity.type
_entity.pdbx_description
1 polymer ?
#
loop_
_entity_poly.entity_id
_entity_poly.type
_entity_poly.pdbx_seq_one_letter_code
_entity_poly.pdbx_strand_id
1 'polypeptide(L)'
;MSTTARRWGRSPRVWGARTFCALLGLVYLVIGILGLIETGGEAFEGTESVAGLGGTTLLNIIHTAAGALALAAALHSRTTRLFGFIGLVFFLGLSVYSVVALIGDAEDDPLGISVPSTVLHFVAVLVCVALMVFTVGARESVAERESATST
;
A
#
# COMPACT_ATOMS: atom_id res chain seq x y z
N MET A 1 49.07 -1.34 8.42
CA MET A 1 47.74 -1.27 9.07
C MET A 1 46.75 -0.67 8.07
N SER A 2 46.05 -1.50 7.32
CA SER A 2 45.05 -1.07 6.32
C SER A 2 43.66 -1.24 6.89
N THR A 3 43.04 -0.13 7.29
CA THR A 3 41.65 -0.06 7.73
C THR A 3 40.74 -0.24 6.52
N THR A 4 40.28 -1.47 6.29
CA THR A 4 39.19 -1.78 5.37
C THR A 4 37.90 -1.22 5.94
N ALA A 5 37.62 0.05 5.63
CA ALA A 5 36.32 0.66 5.89
C ALA A 5 35.27 -0.09 5.07
N ARG A 6 34.60 -1.08 5.69
CA ARG A 6 33.41 -1.69 5.11
C ARG A 6 32.39 -0.58 4.93
N ARG A 7 32.24 -0.08 3.70
CA ARG A 7 31.05 0.67 3.29
C ARG A 7 29.90 -0.33 3.37
N TRP A 8 29.16 -0.32 4.47
CA TRP A 8 27.86 -0.98 4.57
C TRP A 8 26.91 -0.22 3.64
N GLY A 9 27.03 -0.49 2.34
CA GLY A 9 26.13 0.02 1.34
C GLY A 9 24.75 -0.52 1.64
N ARG A 10 23.84 0.35 2.08
CA ARG A 10 22.42 0.03 2.21
C ARG A 10 21.99 -0.54 0.85
N SER A 11 21.46 -1.77 0.83
CA SER A 11 21.07 -2.40 -0.43
C SER A 11 19.99 -1.54 -1.12
N PRO A 12 20.22 -1.06 -2.36
CA PRO A 12 19.31 -0.14 -3.04
C PRO A 12 17.87 -0.65 -3.10
N ARG A 13 17.70 -1.98 -3.19
CA ARG A 13 16.40 -2.67 -3.24
C ARG A 13 15.57 -2.51 -1.96
N VAL A 14 16.21 -2.53 -0.78
CA VAL A 14 15.50 -2.40 0.50
C VAL A 14 15.07 -0.96 0.75
N TRP A 15 15.84 0.02 0.27
CA TRP A 15 15.44 1.42 0.28
C TRP A 15 14.29 1.68 -0.68
N GLY A 16 14.36 1.15 -1.91
CA GLY A 16 13.28 1.26 -2.88
C GLY A 16 11.94 0.74 -2.34
N ALA A 17 11.92 -0.45 -1.76
CA ALA A 17 10.71 -1.02 -1.18
C ALA A 17 10.12 -0.15 -0.05
N ARG A 18 10.96 0.42 0.82
CA ARG A 18 10.50 1.33 1.88
C ARG A 18 9.93 2.63 1.32
N THR A 19 10.56 3.18 0.29
CA THR A 19 10.06 4.39 -0.40
C THR A 19 8.71 4.13 -1.06
N PHE A 20 8.54 3.03 -1.79
CA PHE A 20 7.25 2.68 -2.40
C PHE A 20 6.16 2.47 -1.34
N CYS A 21 6.49 1.81 -0.23
CA CYS A 21 5.56 1.61 0.89
C CYS A 21 5.17 2.94 1.54
N ALA A 22 6.13 3.86 1.73
CA ALA A 22 5.86 5.19 2.25
C ALA A 22 5.01 6.04 1.30
N LEU A 23 5.27 5.98 -0.02
CA LEU A 23 4.49 6.71 -1.02
C LEU A 23 3.05 6.19 -1.08
N LEU A 24 2.86 4.87 -1.11
CA LEU A 24 1.53 4.26 -1.05
C LEU A 24 0.78 4.71 0.22
N GLY A 25 1.47 4.66 1.36
CA GLY A 25 0.88 5.07 2.63
C GLY A 25 0.51 6.54 2.67
N LEU A 26 1.37 7.41 2.14
CA LEU A 26 1.09 8.84 2.05
C LEU A 26 -0.12 9.13 1.15
N VAL A 27 -0.20 8.50 -0.03
CA VAL A 27 -1.31 8.67 -0.97
C VAL A 27 -2.64 8.26 -0.33
N TYR A 28 -2.70 7.06 0.24
CA TYR A 28 -3.92 6.57 0.90
C TYR A 28 -4.30 7.39 2.13
N LEU A 29 -3.31 7.87 2.90
CA LEU A 29 -3.57 8.71 4.06
C LEU A 29 -4.14 10.07 3.65
N VAL A 30 -3.56 10.70 2.62
CA VAL A 30 -4.04 12.00 2.13
C VAL A 30 -5.44 11.87 1.55
N ILE A 31 -5.69 10.86 0.71
CA ILE A 31 -7.02 10.62 0.12
C ILE A 31 -8.05 10.35 1.22
N GLY A 32 -7.72 9.48 2.19
CA GLY A 32 -8.63 9.16 3.29
C GLY A 32 -8.94 10.37 4.18
N ILE A 33 -7.94 11.19 4.53
CA ILE A 33 -8.15 12.39 5.35
C ILE A 33 -8.98 13.43 4.60
N LEU A 34 -8.64 13.72 3.33
CA LEU A 34 -9.41 14.68 2.54
C LEU A 34 -10.85 14.20 2.33
N GLY A 35 -11.03 12.90 2.06
CA GLY A 35 -12.34 12.27 1.98
C GLY A 35 -13.13 12.43 3.27
N LEU A 36 -12.53 12.17 4.43
CA LEU A 36 -13.19 12.36 5.74
C LEU A 36 -13.59 13.82 6.00
N ILE A 37 -12.77 14.79 5.59
CA ILE A 37 -13.07 16.21 5.72
C ILE A 37 -14.30 16.58 4.88
N GLU A 38 -14.43 16.02 3.67
CA GLU A 38 -15.56 16.28 2.77
C GLU A 38 -16.83 15.53 3.18
N THR A 39 -16.74 14.23 3.50
CA THR A 39 -17.91 13.42 3.91
C THR A 39 -18.46 13.79 5.29
N GLY A 40 -17.63 14.36 6.16
CA GLY A 40 -17.99 14.65 7.55
C GLY A 40 -18.35 13.40 8.36
N GLY A 41 -19.08 13.59 9.46
CA GLY A 41 -19.54 12.52 10.37
C GLY A 41 -20.89 11.90 10.02
N GLU A 42 -21.57 12.39 8.98
CA GLU A 42 -22.97 12.06 8.68
C GLU A 42 -23.16 11.13 7.47
N ALA A 43 -22.12 10.88 6.66
CA ALA A 43 -22.25 10.17 5.38
C ALA A 43 -21.81 8.69 5.42
N PHE A 44 -22.46 7.88 6.26
CA PHE A 44 -22.46 6.43 6.05
C PHE A 44 -23.27 6.01 4.80
N GLU A 45 -24.01 6.95 4.19
CA GLU A 45 -24.92 6.73 3.05
C GLU A 45 -24.69 7.72 1.88
N GLY A 46 -23.57 8.45 1.82
CA GLY A 46 -23.31 9.48 0.79
C GLY A 46 -22.22 9.13 -0.22
N THR A 47 -22.41 9.52 -1.49
CA THR A 47 -21.47 9.33 -2.63
C THR A 47 -20.58 10.54 -2.94
N GLU A 48 -20.77 11.66 -2.23
CA GLU A 48 -20.01 12.90 -2.41
C GLU A 48 -18.55 12.71 -1.95
N SER A 49 -17.58 12.91 -2.85
CA SER A 49 -16.17 12.62 -2.55
C SER A 49 -15.15 13.38 -3.39
N VAL A 50 -13.93 13.53 -2.82
CA VAL A 50 -12.77 14.20 -3.41
C VAL A 50 -12.44 13.53 -4.76
N ALA A 51 -12.86 14.13 -5.86
CA ALA A 51 -12.61 13.63 -7.22
C ALA A 51 -13.02 12.15 -7.46
N GLY A 52 -13.98 11.63 -6.69
CA GLY A 52 -14.35 10.21 -6.73
C GLY A 52 -13.33 9.26 -6.08
N LEU A 53 -12.27 9.75 -5.44
CA LEU A 53 -11.26 8.90 -4.78
C LEU A 53 -11.65 8.56 -3.34
N GLY A 54 -12.38 9.46 -2.69
CA GLY A 54 -13.17 9.12 -1.50
C GLY A 54 -14.45 8.41 -1.91
N GLY A 55 -15.07 7.70 -0.98
CA GLY A 55 -16.42 7.16 -1.16
C GLY A 55 -17.25 7.57 0.04
N THR A 56 -17.88 6.60 0.69
CA THR A 56 -18.51 6.82 2.00
C THR A 56 -17.48 7.16 3.08
N THR A 57 -17.95 7.68 4.22
CA THR A 57 -17.12 7.86 5.42
C THR A 57 -16.36 6.57 5.77
N LEU A 58 -17.00 5.40 5.59
CA LEU A 58 -16.38 4.11 5.84
C LEU A 58 -15.18 3.84 4.92
N LEU A 59 -15.30 4.09 3.61
CA LEU A 59 -14.17 3.91 2.69
C LEU A 59 -13.02 4.86 3.02
N ASN A 60 -13.33 6.09 3.41
CA ASN A 60 -12.32 7.08 3.81
C ASN A 60 -11.59 6.68 5.10
N ILE A 61 -12.28 6.07 6.07
CA ILE A 61 -11.66 5.44 7.26
C ILE A 61 -10.73 4.31 6.83
N ILE A 62 -11.19 3.43 5.94
CA ILE A 62 -10.40 2.31 5.43
C ILE A 62 -9.13 2.82 4.74
N HIS A 63 -9.21 3.84 3.89
CA HIS A 63 -8.06 4.46 3.24
C HIS A 63 -7.09 5.10 4.24
N THR A 64 -7.63 5.83 5.22
CA THR A 64 -6.82 6.46 6.29
C THR A 64 -6.06 5.42 7.10
N ALA A 65 -6.75 4.35 7.53
CA ALA A 65 -6.14 3.27 8.30
C ALA A 65 -5.08 2.51 7.49
N ALA A 66 -5.38 2.18 6.22
CA ALA A 66 -4.42 1.53 5.33
C ALA A 66 -3.19 2.42 5.09
N GLY A 67 -3.39 3.72 4.88
CA GLY A 67 -2.34 4.71 4.70
C GLY A 67 -1.42 4.83 5.92
N ALA A 68 -2.02 4.94 7.11
CA ALA A 68 -1.29 4.99 8.38
C ALA A 68 -0.46 3.71 8.62
N LEU A 69 -1.05 2.54 8.38
CA LEU A 69 -0.37 1.25 8.52
C LEU A 69 0.79 1.10 7.52
N ALA A 70 0.61 1.53 6.28
CA ALA A 70 1.68 1.54 5.28
C ALA A 70 2.84 2.46 5.68
N LEU A 71 2.56 3.67 6.15
CA LEU A 71 3.58 4.61 6.64
C LEU A 71 4.34 4.04 7.85
N ALA A 72 3.61 3.47 8.82
CA ALA A 72 4.22 2.80 9.97
C ALA A 72 5.08 1.61 9.52
N ALA A 73 4.62 0.83 8.54
CA ALA A 73 5.35 -0.29 7.99
C ALA A 73 6.61 0.11 7.24
N ALA A 74 6.65 1.29 6.62
CA ALA A 74 7.82 1.82 5.93
C ALA A 74 9.00 2.14 6.88
N LEU A 75 8.74 2.28 8.19
CA LEU A 75 9.76 2.58 9.19
C LEU A 75 10.80 1.45 9.32
N HIS A 76 10.41 0.18 9.13
CA HIS A 76 11.30 -0.96 9.26
C HIS A 76 11.20 -1.92 8.07
N SER A 77 12.33 -2.48 7.63
CA SER A 77 12.35 -3.41 6.48
C SER A 77 11.53 -4.68 6.71
N ARG A 78 11.46 -5.18 7.95
CA ARG A 78 10.64 -6.35 8.32
C ARG A 78 9.16 -6.05 8.19
N THR A 79 8.71 -4.91 8.69
CA THR A 79 7.30 -4.49 8.62
C THR A 79 6.89 -4.13 7.20
N THR A 80 7.79 -3.53 6.39
CA THR A 80 7.53 -3.27 4.97
C THR A 80 7.23 -4.55 4.19
N ARG A 81 7.96 -5.63 4.49
CA ARG A 81 7.72 -6.96 3.87
C ARG A 81 6.38 -7.54 4.29
N LEU A 82 6.09 -7.49 5.59
CA LEU A 82 4.83 -7.97 6.12
C LEU A 82 3.66 -7.21 5.51
N PHE A 83 3.77 -5.88 5.41
CA PHE A 83 2.79 -5.03 4.75
C PHE A 83 2.68 -5.35 3.25
N GLY A 84 3.78 -5.65 2.55
CA GLY A 84 3.72 -6.10 1.16
C GLY A 84 2.79 -7.31 0.97
N PHE A 85 2.82 -8.28 1.88
CA PHE A 85 1.92 -9.45 1.84
C PHE A 85 0.49 -9.10 2.25
N ILE A 86 0.33 -8.51 3.44
CA ILE A 86 -1.00 -8.23 4.02
C ILE A 86 -1.73 -7.20 3.15
N GLY A 87 -1.04 -6.15 2.75
CA GLY A 87 -1.53 -5.11 1.84
C GLY A 87 -1.93 -5.69 0.48
N LEU A 88 -1.18 -6.66 -0.06
CA LEU A 88 -1.57 -7.32 -1.31
C LEU A 88 -2.94 -8.00 -1.17
N VAL A 89 -3.11 -8.82 -0.13
CA VAL A 89 -4.38 -9.53 0.11
C VAL A 89 -5.52 -8.53 0.34
N PHE A 90 -5.26 -7.50 1.14
CA PHE A 90 -6.23 -6.46 1.45
C PHE A 90 -6.67 -5.66 0.22
N PHE A 91 -5.74 -5.11 -0.55
CA PHE A 91 -6.06 -4.32 -1.74
C PHE A 91 -6.62 -5.19 -2.88
N LEU A 92 -6.22 -6.46 -2.96
CA LEU A 92 -6.82 -7.40 -3.90
C LEU A 92 -8.29 -7.67 -3.53
N GLY A 93 -8.58 -7.88 -2.24
CA GLY A 93 -9.94 -8.00 -1.74
C GLY A 93 -10.78 -6.76 -2.05
N LEU A 94 -10.25 -5.56 -1.78
CA LEU A 94 -10.91 -4.30 -2.15
C LEU A 94 -11.12 -4.16 -3.66
N SER A 95 -10.16 -4.58 -4.49
CA SER A 95 -10.28 -4.53 -5.95
C SER A 95 -11.39 -5.46 -6.45
N VAL A 96 -11.45 -6.68 -5.92
CA VAL A 96 -12.51 -7.65 -6.24
C VAL A 96 -13.88 -7.10 -5.81
N TYR A 97 -13.98 -6.59 -4.58
CA TYR A 97 -15.20 -5.93 -4.11
C TYR A 97 -15.61 -4.80 -5.05
N SER A 98 -14.66 -3.95 -5.43
CA SER A 98 -14.92 -2.79 -6.30
C SER A 98 -15.50 -3.22 -7.64
N VAL A 99 -14.93 -4.24 -8.26
CA VAL A 99 -15.45 -4.78 -9.53
C VAL A 99 -16.87 -5.33 -9.38
N VAL A 100 -17.14 -6.07 -8.31
CA VAL A 100 -18.48 -6.60 -8.04
C VAL A 100 -19.48 -5.48 -7.80
N ALA A 101 -19.13 -4.46 -7.02
CA ALA A 101 -19.97 -3.30 -6.76
C ALA A 101 -20.30 -2.52 -8.04
N LEU A 102 -19.30 -2.25 -8.90
CA LEU A 102 -19.52 -1.55 -10.18
C LEU A 102 -20.39 -2.33 -11.16
N ILE A 103 -20.25 -3.65 -11.23
CA ILE A 103 -21.03 -4.48 -12.17
C ILE A 103 -22.46 -4.68 -11.65
N GLY A 104 -22.62 -4.78 -10.32
CA GLY A 104 -23.89 -5.07 -9.68
C GLY A 104 -24.85 -3.89 -9.58
N ASP A 105 -24.40 -2.66 -9.87
CA ASP A 105 -25.15 -1.40 -9.70
C ASP A 105 -25.86 -1.36 -8.33
N ALA A 106 -25.10 -1.67 -7.28
CA ALA A 106 -25.64 -1.77 -5.93
C ALA A 106 -26.11 -0.38 -5.45
N GLU A 107 -27.43 -0.17 -5.46
CA GLU A 107 -28.08 1.06 -5.00
C GLU A 107 -27.65 1.44 -3.56
N ASP A 108 -27.30 0.44 -2.74
CA ASP A 108 -26.81 0.59 -1.37
C ASP A 108 -25.35 0.09 -1.20
N ASP A 109 -24.41 0.51 -2.06
CA ASP A 109 -22.99 0.17 -1.87
C ASP A 109 -22.44 0.85 -0.59
N PRO A 110 -22.14 0.09 0.49
CA PRO A 110 -21.68 0.66 1.76
C PRO A 110 -20.33 1.36 1.67
N LEU A 111 -19.53 1.09 0.63
CA LEU A 111 -18.23 1.75 0.43
C LEU A 111 -18.32 2.93 -0.55
N GLY A 112 -19.43 3.08 -1.28
CA GLY A 112 -19.56 4.14 -2.29
C GLY A 112 -18.45 4.05 -3.33
N ILE A 113 -18.22 2.85 -3.87
CA ILE A 113 -17.17 2.60 -4.84
C ILE A 113 -17.47 3.38 -6.12
N SER A 114 -16.40 3.90 -6.71
CA SER A 114 -16.41 4.66 -7.94
C SER A 114 -15.34 4.09 -8.87
N VAL A 115 -15.38 4.49 -10.15
CA VAL A 115 -14.31 4.12 -11.10
C VAL A 115 -12.93 4.62 -10.61
N PRO A 116 -12.76 5.88 -10.17
CA PRO A 116 -11.46 6.34 -9.66
C PRO A 116 -10.92 5.55 -8.46
N SER A 117 -11.76 5.26 -7.45
CA SER A 117 -11.31 4.49 -6.28
C SER A 117 -10.98 3.03 -6.64
N THR A 118 -11.71 2.45 -7.60
CA THR A 118 -11.40 1.13 -8.16
C THR A 118 -10.01 1.10 -8.80
N VAL A 119 -9.68 2.09 -9.64
CA VAL A 119 -8.36 2.20 -10.26
C VAL A 119 -7.27 2.33 -9.18
N LEU A 120 -7.52 3.12 -8.14
CA LEU A 120 -6.60 3.27 -7.02
C LEU A 120 -6.32 1.93 -6.31
N HIS A 121 -7.35 1.11 -6.08
CA HIS A 121 -7.19 -0.23 -5.49
C HIS A 121 -6.30 -1.14 -6.35
N PHE A 122 -6.50 -1.15 -7.68
CA PHE A 122 -5.64 -1.93 -8.58
C PHE A 122 -4.20 -1.43 -8.61
N VAL A 123 -3.98 -0.11 -8.60
CA VAL A 123 -2.64 0.46 -8.49
C VAL A 123 -1.97 0.03 -7.17
N ALA A 124 -2.72 0.01 -6.07
CA ALA A 124 -2.21 -0.46 -4.79
C ALA A 124 -1.80 -1.94 -4.82
N VAL A 125 -2.59 -2.80 -5.48
CA VAL A 125 -2.22 -4.21 -5.74
C VAL A 125 -0.87 -4.29 -6.46
N LEU A 126 -0.69 -3.53 -7.54
CA LEU A 126 0.56 -3.53 -8.30
C LEU A 126 1.76 -3.05 -7.45
N VAL A 127 1.56 -2.03 -6.62
CA VAL A 127 2.59 -1.58 -5.69
C VAL A 127 2.93 -2.68 -4.68
N CYS A 128 1.95 -3.37 -4.10
CA CYS A 128 2.19 -4.46 -3.17
C CYS A 128 2.92 -5.66 -3.83
N VAL A 129 2.59 -5.98 -5.08
CA VAL A 129 3.36 -6.97 -5.88
C VAL A 129 4.81 -6.51 -6.07
N ALA A 130 5.03 -5.24 -6.42
CA ALA A 130 6.38 -4.70 -6.56
C ALA A 130 7.17 -4.78 -5.24
N LEU A 131 6.54 -4.44 -4.11
CA LEU A 131 7.15 -4.59 -2.77
C LEU A 131 7.59 -6.03 -2.50
N MET A 132 6.78 -7.01 -2.87
CA MET A 132 7.12 -8.43 -2.74
C MET A 132 8.33 -8.81 -3.60
N VAL A 133 8.31 -8.47 -4.88
CA VAL A 133 9.40 -8.80 -5.81
C VAL A 133 10.73 -8.17 -5.35
N PHE A 134 10.72 -6.90 -4.95
CA PHE A 134 11.94 -6.21 -4.51
C PHE A 134 12.49 -6.72 -3.18
N THR A 135 11.64 -7.26 -2.30
CA THR A 135 12.06 -7.74 -0.99
C THR A 135 12.49 -9.21 -0.98
N VAL A 136 11.92 -10.06 -1.85
CA VAL A 136 12.35 -11.45 -2.05
C VAL A 136 13.72 -11.49 -2.73
N GLY A 137 13.90 -10.77 -3.85
CA GLY A 137 15.17 -10.77 -4.58
C GLY A 137 16.37 -10.21 -3.79
N ALA A 138 16.12 -9.48 -2.69
CA ALA A 138 17.18 -9.06 -1.78
C ALA A 138 17.78 -10.23 -0.97
N ARG A 139 17.03 -11.32 -0.73
CA ARG A 139 17.52 -12.47 0.06
C ARG A 139 18.45 -13.37 -0.74
N GLU A 140 18.12 -13.61 -2.00
CA GLU A 140 18.92 -14.44 -2.92
C GLU A 140 20.32 -13.85 -3.08
N SER A 141 20.42 -12.54 -3.27
CA SER A 141 21.71 -11.85 -3.41
C SER A 141 22.62 -11.91 -2.17
N VAL A 142 22.05 -12.08 -0.97
CA VAL A 142 22.84 -12.23 0.26
C VAL A 142 23.30 -13.67 0.40
N ALA A 143 22.43 -14.65 0.17
CA ALA A 143 22.76 -16.07 0.25
C ALA A 143 23.86 -16.47 -0.77
N GLU A 144 23.78 -15.95 -2.00
CA GLU A 144 24.79 -16.20 -3.04
C GLU A 144 26.17 -15.64 -2.61
N ARG A 145 26.21 -14.43 -2.04
CA ARG A 145 27.46 -13.84 -1.54
C ARG A 145 28.09 -14.62 -0.40
N GLU A 146 27.29 -15.15 0.52
CA GLU A 146 27.80 -15.97 1.64
C GLU A 146 28.44 -17.25 1.10
N SER A 147 27.80 -17.89 0.12
CA SER A 147 28.34 -19.11 -0.52
C SER A 147 29.67 -18.88 -1.26
N ALA A 148 29.83 -17.74 -1.94
CA ALA A 148 31.03 -17.41 -2.70
C ALA A 148 32.24 -17.04 -1.83
N THR A 149 32.04 -16.71 -0.55
CA THR A 149 33.12 -16.40 0.40
C THR A 149 33.61 -17.61 1.21
N SER A 150 32.92 -18.75 1.13
CA SER A 150 33.27 -19.98 1.86
C SER A 150 34.08 -20.99 1.05
N THR A 151 34.37 -20.69 -0.22
CA THR A 151 35.25 -21.43 -1.14
C THR A 151 36.58 -20.72 -1.29
#